data_AF-A0A849UUB4-F1
#
_entry.id   AF-A0A849UUB4-F1
#
_cell.length_a   1.000
_cell.length_b   1.000
_cell.length_c   1.000
_cell.angle_alpha   90.00
_cell.angle_beta   90.00
_cell.angle_gamma   90.00
#
_symmetry.space_group_name_H-M   'P 1'
#
loop_
_entity.id
_entity.type
_entity.pdbx_description
1 polymer ?
#
loop_
_entity_poly.entity_id
_entity_poly.type
_entity_poly.pdbx_seq_one_letter_code
_entity_poly.pdbx_strand_id
1 'polypeptide(L)' 'VIPENIGLIFLPPYSPELNPAENMWAMLKRKFNNKLHQSLEGLSEFITVATAKITKEGVKKTCSFEYIFSESIWTN' A
#
# COMPACT_ATOMS: atom_id res chain seq x y z
N VAL A 1 12.88 -16.16 -13.69
CA VAL A 1 12.02 -15.73 -14.83
C VAL A 1 10.76 -15.13 -14.24
N ILE A 2 10.33 -13.96 -14.72
CA ILE A 2 9.08 -13.31 -14.28
C ILE A 2 7.93 -13.91 -15.11
N PRO A 3 6.79 -14.30 -14.49
CA PRO A 3 5.61 -14.77 -15.22
C PRO A 3 5.09 -13.75 -16.23
N GLU A 4 4.56 -14.21 -17.37
CA GLU A 4 4.06 -13.33 -18.45
C GLU A 4 2.91 -12.41 -18.02
N ASN A 5 2.19 -12.76 -16.97
CA ASN A 5 1.07 -11.99 -16.43
C ASN A 5 1.47 -11.03 -15.29
N ILE A 6 2.76 -10.81 -15.05
CA ILE A 6 3.26 -9.89 -14.01
C ILE A 6 4.02 -8.74 -14.66
N GLY A 7 3.49 -7.52 -14.50
CA GLY A 7 4.20 -6.28 -14.81
C GLY A 7 4.98 -5.77 -13.60
N LEU A 8 6.19 -5.28 -13.83
CA LEU A 8 6.97 -4.58 -12.80
C LEU A 8 6.72 -3.08 -12.90
N ILE A 9 6.51 -2.45 -11.74
CA ILE A 9 6.44 -0.99 -11.60
C ILE A 9 7.67 -0.58 -10.80
N PHE A 10 8.51 0.26 -11.39
CA PHE A 10 9.68 0.80 -10.71
C PHE A 10 9.32 2.06 -9.95
N LEU A 11 9.93 2.24 -8.79
CA LEU A 11 9.74 3.42 -7.94
C LEU A 11 10.92 4.37 -8.13
N PRO A 12 10.70 5.69 -8.29
CA PRO A 12 11.80 6.64 -8.35
C PRO A 12 12.70 6.53 -7.10
N PRO A 13 14.02 6.68 -7.25
CA PRO A 13 14.93 6.63 -6.11
C PRO A 13 14.52 7.62 -5.01
N TYR A 14 14.59 7.17 -3.75
CA TYR A 14 14.30 7.99 -2.57
C TYR A 14 12.88 8.57 -2.48
N SER A 15 11.90 8.01 -3.21
CA SER A 15 10.50 8.46 -3.19
C SER A 15 9.54 7.45 -2.54
N PRO A 16 9.67 7.14 -1.23
CA PRO A 16 8.76 6.20 -0.55
C PRO A 16 7.30 6.67 -0.56
N GLU A 17 7.04 7.97 -0.64
CA GLU A 17 5.71 8.57 -0.76
C GLU A 17 4.96 8.14 -2.03
N LEU A 18 5.69 7.74 -3.06
CA LEU A 18 5.15 7.25 -4.33
C LEU A 18 4.87 5.74 -4.29
N ASN A 19 5.28 5.04 -3.24
CA ASN A 19 5.04 3.60 -3.10
C ASN A 19 3.59 3.37 -2.59
N PRO A 20 2.72 2.69 -3.38
CA PRO A 20 1.38 2.35 -2.93
C PRO A 20 1.33 1.60 -1.60
N ALA A 21 2.29 0.71 -1.35
CA ALA A 21 2.33 -0.09 -0.13
C ALA A 21 2.51 0.78 1.12
N GLU A 22 3.36 1.81 1.07
CA GLU A 22 3.60 2.73 2.18
C GLU A 22 2.34 3.55 2.51
N ASN A 23 1.61 3.99 1.49
CA ASN A 23 0.36 4.74 1.67
C ASN A 23 -0.76 3.87 2.28
N MET A 24 -0.89 2.62 1.81
CA MET A 24 -1.82 1.65 2.41
C MET A 24 -1.44 1.33 3.85
N TRP A 25 -0.14 1.15 4.12
CA TRP A 25 0.35 0.92 5.47
C TRP A 25 0.09 2.10 6.40
N ALA A 26 0.34 3.33 5.96
CA ALA A 26 0.06 4.53 6.75
C ALA A 26 -1.44 4.62 7.12
N MET A 27 -2.35 4.30 6.20
CA MET A 27 -3.78 4.25 6.47
C MET A 27 -4.14 3.20 7.54
N LEU A 28 -3.58 1.98 7.43
CA LEU A 28 -3.82 0.91 8.40
C LEU A 28 -3.22 1.25 9.78
N LYS A 29 -1.99 1.77 9.81
CA LYS A 29 -1.27 2.18 11.02
C LYS A 29 -2.03 3.24 11.81
N ARG A 30 -2.70 4.18 11.13
CA ARG A 30 -3.59 5.17 11.80
C ARG A 30 -4.72 4.51 12.59
N LYS A 31 -5.23 3.35 12.15
CA LYS A 31 -6.25 2.59 12.91
C LYS A 31 -5.63 1.88 14.12
N PHE A 32 -4.35 1.58 14.06
CA PHE A 32 -3.58 0.88 15.09
C PHE A 32 -3.10 1.82 16.21
N ASN A 33 -2.85 3.09 15.91
CA ASN A 33 -2.27 4.04 16.85
C ASN A 33 -3.01 4.04 18.21
N ASN A 34 -2.21 3.98 19.29
CA ASN A 34 -2.65 3.99 20.68
C ASN A 34 -3.58 2.83 21.07
N LYS A 35 -3.54 1.70 20.36
CA LYS A 35 -4.22 0.47 20.76
C LYS A 35 -3.20 -0.53 21.30
N LEU A 36 -3.43 -0.99 22.53
CA LEU A 36 -2.71 -2.11 23.11
C LEU A 36 -3.50 -3.39 22.86
N HIS A 37 -2.86 -4.39 22.27
CA HIS A 37 -3.42 -5.72 22.10
C HIS A 37 -2.80 -6.66 23.14
N GLN A 38 -3.63 -7.46 23.80
CA GLN A 38 -3.20 -8.33 24.91
C GLN A 38 -2.54 -9.63 24.43
N SER A 39 -2.70 -9.99 23.15
CA SER A 39 -2.09 -11.17 22.54
C SER A 39 -1.84 -10.96 21.05
N LEU A 40 -1.04 -11.86 20.46
CA LEU A 40 -0.78 -11.86 19.01
C LEU A 40 -2.04 -12.21 18.22
N GLU A 41 -2.90 -13.08 18.74
CA GLU A 41 -4.19 -13.44 18.15
C GLU A 41 -5.10 -12.20 18.09
N GLY A 42 -5.17 -11.44 19.19
CA GLY A 42 -5.95 -10.20 19.22
C GLY A 42 -5.41 -9.12 18.27
N LEU A 43 -4.10 -9.11 18.03
CA LEU A 43 -3.48 -8.26 17.01
C LEU A 43 -3.83 -8.73 15.59
N SER A 44 -3.74 -10.03 15.33
CA SER A 44 -4.03 -10.64 14.02
C SER A 44 -5.50 -10.46 13.61
N GLU A 45 -6.42 -10.67 14.55
CA GLU A 45 -7.86 -10.41 14.35
C GLU A 45 -8.12 -8.93 14.02
N PHE A 46 -7.48 -8.02 14.76
CA PHE A 46 -7.60 -6.59 14.49
C PHE A 46 -7.14 -6.22 13.08
N ILE A 47 -5.97 -6.73 12.64
CA ILE A 47 -5.45 -6.48 11.28
C ILE A 47 -6.39 -7.08 10.24
N THR A 48 -6.90 -8.28 10.46
CA THR A 48 -7.84 -8.97 9.56
C THR A 48 -9.12 -8.17 9.39
N VAL A 49 -9.73 -7.71 10.48
CA VAL A 49 -10.94 -6.87 10.43
C VAL A 49 -10.66 -5.51 9.79
N ALA A 50 -9.51 -4.90 10.07
CA ALA A 50 -9.15 -3.60 9.51
C ALA A 50 -8.93 -3.67 7.99
N THR A 51 -8.27 -4.74 7.51
CA THR A 51 -8.01 -4.96 6.09
C THR A 51 -9.28 -5.37 5.33
N ALA A 52 -10.16 -6.18 5.92
CA ALA A 52 -11.44 -6.56 5.32
C ALA A 52 -12.38 -5.37 5.05
N LYS A 53 -12.19 -4.24 5.75
CA LYS A 53 -12.95 -2.99 5.55
C LYS A 53 -12.42 -2.12 4.41
N ILE A 54 -11.31 -2.48 3.78
CA ILE A 54 -10.74 -1.72 2.67
C ILE A 54 -11.58 -1.95 1.41
N THR A 55 -12.03 -0.87 0.78
CA THR A 55 -12.80 -0.92 -0.47
C THR A 55 -11.91 -0.71 -1.70
N LYS A 56 -12.38 -1.17 -2.87
CA LYS A 56 -11.65 -0.97 -4.13
C LYS A 56 -11.47 0.51 -4.45
N GLU A 57 -12.49 1.32 -4.18
CA GLU A 57 -12.48 2.77 -4.36
C GLU A 57 -11.46 3.42 -3.42
N GLY A 58 -11.37 2.95 -2.18
CA GLY A 58 -10.38 3.39 -1.21
C GLY A 58 -8.96 3.10 -1.69
N VAL A 59 -8.69 1.87 -2.13
CA VAL A 59 -7.36 1.50 -2.68
C VAL A 59 -7.00 2.38 -3.86
N LYS A 60 -7.92 2.56 -4.83
CA LYS A 60 -7.68 3.41 -6.00
C LYS A 60 -7.35 4.84 -5.58
N LYS A 61 -8.14 5.43 -4.68
CA LYS A 61 -7.89 6.79 -4.20
C LYS A 61 -6.56 6.94 -3.47
N THR A 62 -6.13 5.93 -2.73
CA THR A 62 -4.87 5.96 -1.95
C THR A 62 -3.64 5.68 -2.81
N CYS A 63 -3.77 4.91 -3.90
CA CYS A 63 -2.63 4.40 -4.66
C CYS A 63 -2.53 4.94 -6.10
N SER A 64 -3.48 5.76 -6.54
CA SER A 64 -3.50 6.29 -7.91
C SER A 64 -2.51 7.45 -8.05
N PHE A 65 -1.28 7.14 -8.45
CA PHE A 65 -0.28 8.14 -8.78
C PHE A 65 -0.14 8.32 -10.28
N GLU A 66 -0.09 9.56 -10.75
CA GLU A 66 0.09 9.88 -12.17
C GLU A 66 1.41 9.34 -12.73
N TYR A 67 2.46 9.28 -11.90
CA TYR A 67 3.78 8.79 -12.32
C TYR A 67 3.74 7.35 -12.84
N ILE A 68 2.83 6.50 -12.34
CA ILE A 68 2.70 5.10 -12.78
C ILE A 68 2.30 5.03 -14.26
N PHE A 69 1.58 6.04 -14.75
CA PHE A 69 1.06 6.12 -16.11
C PHE A 69 1.85 7.09 -16.99
N SER A 70 2.85 7.77 -16.43
CA SER A 70 3.70 8.71 -17.18
C SER A 70 4.85 7.95 -17.85
N GLU A 71 4.90 8.01 -19.17
CA GLU A 71 5.95 7.38 -19.99
C GLU A 71 7.33 8.06 -19.83
N SER A 72 7.40 9.21 -19.16
CA SER A 72 8.51 10.16 -19.29
C SER A 72 9.50 10.20 -18.12
N ILE A 73 9.25 9.48 -17.03
CA ILE A 73 10.09 9.55 -15.82
C ILE A 73 11.31 8.60 -15.85
N TRP A 74 11.39 7.70 -16.83
CA TRP A 74 12.42 6.64 -16.88
C TRP A 74 13.46 6.80 -17.99
N THR A 75 13.36 7.85 -18.81
CA THR A 75 14.30 8.10 -19.90
C THR A 75 15.22 9.28 -19.57
N ASN A 76 16.49 8.97 -19.29
CA ASN A 76 17.59 9.75 -19.87
C ASN A 76 18.05 9.01 -21.13
#